data_AF-A0A970U9Z7-F1
#
_entry.id   AF-A0A970U9Z7-F1
#
_cell.length_a   1.000
_cell.length_b   1.000
_cell.length_c   1.000
_cell.angle_alpha   90.00
_cell.angle_beta   90.00
_cell.angle_gamma   90.00
#
_symmetry.space_group_name_H-M   'P 1'
#
loop_
_entity.id
_entity.type
_entity.pdbx_description
1 polymer ?
#
loop_
_entity_poly.entity_id
_entity_poly.type
_entity_poly.pdbx_seq_one_letter_code
_entity_poly.pdbx_strand_id
1 'polypeptide(L)' 'MKKEVIFEKLWKDYAEQNPSVQKIHDLFEASGETVHNDHIALRTFNDPRVNIDVLARPFIEAGYQAKGEYQFEAK' A
#
# COMPACT_ATOMS: atom_id res chain seq x y z
N MET A 1 9.55 -11.85 4.18
CA MET A 1 10.07 -10.46 4.07
C MET A 1 9.46 -9.66 5.21
N LYS A 2 10.19 -8.74 5.86
CA LYS A 2 9.62 -7.91 6.92
C LYS A 2 8.67 -6.86 6.32
N LYS A 3 7.58 -6.51 7.01
CA LYS A 3 6.60 -5.54 6.52
C LYS A 3 7.22 -4.18 6.19
N GLU A 4 8.23 -3.75 6.95
CA GLU A 4 8.95 -2.50 6.74
C GLU A 4 9.59 -2.46 5.34
N VAL A 5 10.18 -3.57 4.90
CA VAL A 5 10.81 -3.69 3.57
C VAL A 5 9.78 -3.67 2.44
N ILE A 6 8.58 -4.22 2.67
CA ILE A 6 7.49 -4.18 1.69
C ILE A 6 7.06 -2.72 1.47
N PHE A 7 6.77 -2.01 2.56
CA PHE A 7 6.25 -0.64 2.47
C PHE A 7 7.31 0.37 2.04
N GLU A 8 8.59 0.18 2.39
CA GLU A 8 9.69 1.02 1.89
C GLU A 8 9.77 0.95 0.35
N LYS A 9 9.68 -0.25 -0.22
CA LYS A 9 9.68 -0.44 -1.69
C LYS A 9 8.44 0.16 -2.34
N LEU A 10 7.25 -0.13 -1.80
CA LEU A 10 6.00 0.40 -2.33
C LEU A 10 5.96 1.94 -2.25
N TRP A 11 6.44 2.53 -1.15
CA TRP A 11 6.53 3.98 -0.99
C TRP A 11 7.46 4.60 -2.02
N LYS A 12 8.66 4.02 -2.20
CA LYS A 12 9.62 4.50 -3.19
C LYS A 12 9.02 4.52 -4.59
N ASP A 13 8.43 3.39 -5.02
CA ASP A 13 7.83 3.28 -6.35
C ASP A 13 6.64 4.24 -6.52
N TYR A 14 5.81 4.40 -5.47
CA TYR A 14 4.67 5.31 -5.46
C TYR A 14 5.09 6.78 -5.55
N ALA A 15 6.07 7.20 -4.75
CA ALA A 15 6.57 8.58 -4.72
C ALA A 15 7.30 8.95 -6.02
N GLU A 16 8.03 8.01 -6.62
CA GLU A 16 8.69 8.22 -7.92
C GLU A 16 7.67 8.47 -9.05
N GLN A 17 6.58 7.71 -9.06
CA GLN A 17 5.50 7.87 -10.06
C GLN A 17 4.60 9.09 -9.78
N ASN A 18 4.56 9.57 -8.54
CA ASN A 18 3.67 10.65 -8.11
C ASN A 18 4.47 11.73 -7.35
N PRO A 19 5.22 12.60 -8.05
CA PRO A 19 6.13 13.56 -7.40
C PRO A 19 5.45 14.53 -6.42
N SER A 20 4.14 14.75 -6.52
CA SER A 20 3.37 15.55 -5.56
C SER A 20 3.28 14.92 -4.18
N VAL A 21 3.32 13.58 -4.09
CA VAL A 21 3.24 12.85 -2.82
C VAL A 21 4.43 13.18 -1.94
N GLN A 22 5.65 13.14 -2.49
CA GLN A 22 6.85 13.49 -1.73
C GLN A 22 6.78 14.94 -1.24
N LYS A 23 6.35 15.88 -2.09
CA LYS A 23 6.19 17.28 -1.70
C LYS A 23 5.21 17.47 -0.54
N ILE A 24 4.09 16.74 -0.55
CA ILE A 24 3.09 16.81 0.52
C ILE A 24 3.65 16.19 1.80
N HIS A 25 4.34 15.05 1.71
CA HIS A 25 5.00 14.42 2.85
C HIS A 25 6.03 15.35 3.50
N ASP A 26 6.90 15.96 2.69
CA ASP A 26 7.93 16.89 3.15
C ASP A 26 7.32 18.13 3.83
N LEU A 27 6.16 18.60 3.36
CA LEU A 27 5.45 19.74 3.97
C LEU A 27 4.92 19.41 5.38
N PHE A 28 4.42 18.19 5.59
CA PHE A 28 4.00 17.76 6.92
C PHE A 28 5.20 17.63 7.87
N GLU A 29 6.29 17.00 7.42
CA GLU A 29 7.51 16.86 8.23
C GLU A 29 8.15 18.21 8.56
N ALA A 30 8.20 19.14 7.60
CA ALA A 30 8.69 20.50 7.81
C ALA A 30 7.82 21.29 8.80
N SER A 31 6.55 20.92 8.95
CA SER A 31 5.64 21.49 9.94
C SER A 31 5.76 20.84 11.33
N GLY A 32 6.72 19.90 11.49
CA GLY A 32 6.96 19.17 12.73
C GLY A 32 5.98 18.01 12.97
N GLU A 33 5.19 17.63 11.97
CA GLU A 33 4.26 16.50 12.07
C GLU A 33 4.98 15.17 11.82
N THR A 34 4.43 14.10 12.40
CA THR A 34 4.84 12.72 12.08
C THR A 34 3.74 12.08 11.23
N VAL A 35 4.06 11.72 9.99
CA VAL A 35 3.10 11.11 9.07
C VAL A 35 2.90 9.64 9.40
N HIS A 36 1.66 9.26 9.73
CA HIS A 36 1.26 7.87 9.92
C HIS A 36 0.32 7.44 8.80
N ASN A 37 0.77 6.47 7.99
CA ASN A 37 -0.05 5.91 6.92
C ASN A 37 -1.12 4.98 7.52
N ASP A 38 -2.39 5.30 7.28
CA ASP A 38 -3.53 4.48 7.71
C ASP A 38 -3.63 3.17 6.89
N HIS A 39 -3.66 3.30 5.57
CA HIS A 39 -3.69 2.17 4.64
C HIS A 39 -3.04 2.51 3.30
N ILE A 40 -2.82 1.47 2.49
CA ILE A 40 -2.53 1.57 1.06
C ILE A 40 -3.60 0.81 0.28
N ALA A 41 -3.79 1.16 -0.99
CA ALA A 41 -4.71 0.47 -1.88
C ALA A 41 -3.96 -0.04 -3.12
N LEU A 42 -4.08 -1.33 -3.39
CA LEU A 42 -3.54 -1.98 -4.58
C LEU A 42 -4.70 -2.50 -5.44
N ARG A 43 -4.45 -2.64 -6.74
CA ARG A 43 -5.43 -3.16 -7.70
C ARG A 43 -4.87 -4.39 -8.39
N THR A 44 -5.75 -5.35 -8.69
CA THR A 44 -5.41 -6.50 -9.50
C THR A 44 -6.62 -7.04 -10.26
N PHE A 45 -6.40 -7.99 -11.16
CA PHE A 45 -7.44 -8.69 -11.88
C PHE A 45 -7.78 -10.01 -11.19
N ASN A 46 -9.02 -10.48 -11.38
CA ASN A 46 -9.44 -11.81 -10.95
C ASN A 46 -8.94 -12.90 -11.94
N ASP A 47 -7.64 -12.91 -12.19
CA ASP A 47 -6.93 -13.94 -12.95
C ASP A 47 -6.09 -14.76 -11.95
N PRO A 48 -6.12 -16.10 -11.99
CA PRO A 48 -5.41 -16.95 -11.02
C PRO A 48 -3.91 -16.65 -10.87
N ARG A 49 -3.28 -16.04 -11.87
CA ARG A 49 -1.85 -15.67 -11.82
C ARG A 49 -1.57 -14.44 -10.98
N VAL A 50 -2.55 -13.56 -10.78
CA VAL A 50 -2.38 -12.25 -10.13
C VAL A 50 -3.53 -11.86 -9.19
N ASN A 51 -4.48 -12.74 -8.90
CA ASN A 51 -5.66 -12.43 -8.08
C ASN A 51 -5.33 -11.91 -6.66
N ILE A 52 -6.37 -11.56 -5.90
CA ILE A 52 -6.22 -10.99 -4.55
C ILE A 52 -5.43 -11.91 -3.62
N ASP A 53 -5.58 -13.24 -3.74
CA ASP A 53 -4.85 -14.21 -2.92
C ASP A 53 -3.35 -14.19 -3.22
N VAL A 54 -2.99 -14.10 -4.51
CA VAL A 54 -1.59 -13.98 -4.94
C VAL A 54 -0.99 -12.67 -4.44
N LEU A 55 -1.73 -11.56 -4.56
CA LEU A 55 -1.27 -10.23 -4.16
C LEU A 55 -1.14 -10.09 -2.63
N ALA A 56 -2.03 -10.73 -1.87
CA ALA A 56 -2.06 -10.67 -0.40
C ALA A 56 -0.94 -11.50 0.24
N ARG A 57 -0.45 -12.56 -0.42
CA ARG A 57 0.57 -13.48 0.11
C ARG A 57 1.77 -12.81 0.79
N PRO A 58 2.50 -11.85 0.19
CA PRO A 58 3.63 -11.20 0.86
C PRO A 58 3.25 -10.46 2.15
N PHE A 59 2.03 -9.93 2.24
CA PHE A 59 1.53 -9.26 3.45
C PHE A 59 1.17 -10.28 4.53
N ILE A 60 0.51 -11.38 4.17
CA ILE A 60 0.17 -12.47 5.09
C ILE A 60 1.44 -13.09 5.68
N GLU A 61 2.44 -13.36 4.84
CA GLU A 61 3.77 -13.83 5.29
C GLU A 61 4.48 -12.82 6.22
N ALA A 62 4.14 -11.54 6.12
CA ALA A 62 4.64 -10.48 6.99
C ALA A 62 3.77 -10.24 8.25
N GLY A 63 2.75 -11.08 8.48
CA GLY A 63 1.90 -11.06 9.68
C GLY A 63 0.56 -10.33 9.53
N TYR A 64 0.19 -9.88 8.32
CA TYR A 64 -1.14 -9.33 8.06
C TYR A 64 -2.20 -10.43 8.05
N GLN A 65 -3.44 -10.04 8.34
CA GLN A 65 -4.59 -10.94 8.34
C GLN A 65 -5.71 -10.30 7.54
N ALA A 66 -6.50 -11.12 6.84
CA ALA A 66 -7.75 -10.66 6.25
C ALA A 66 -8.69 -10.16 7.36
N LYS A 67 -9.37 -9.03 7.13
CA LYS A 67 -10.27 -8.40 8.11
C LYS A 67 -11.69 -8.16 7.60
N GLY A 68 -11.83 -7.75 6.34
CA GLY A 68 -13.13 -7.46 5.73
C GLY A 68 -13.08 -7.64 4.22
N GLU A 69 -14.25 -7.92 3.65
CA GLU A 69 -14.47 -8.06 2.21
C GLU A 69 -15.52 -7.04 1.78
N TYR A 70 -15.26 -6.36 0.67
CA TYR A 70 -16.13 -5.29 0.18
C TYR A 70 -16.40 -5.51 -1.31
N GLN A 71 -17.67 -5.58 -1.66
CA GLN A 71 -18.12 -5.68 -3.05
C GLN A 71 -18.63 -4.32 -3.54
N PHE A 72 -18.13 -3.87 -4.68
CA PHE A 72 -18.51 -2.60 -5.31
C PHE A 72 -19.21 -2.89 -6.64
N GLU A 73 -20.54 -3.09 -6.64
CA GLU A 73 -21.30 -3.53 -7.83
C GLU A 73 -21.28 -2.54 -9.00
N ALA A 74 -21.14 -1.25 -8.73
CA ALA A 74 -21.20 -0.19 -9.73
C ALA A 74 -19.82 0.20 -10.33
N LYS A 75 -18.74 -0.51 -9.97
CA LYS A 75 -17.37 -0.20 -10.39
C LYS A 75 -16.83 -1.21 -11.39
#